data_AF-A0A820JM03-F1
#
_entry.id   AF-A0A820JM03-F1
#
_cell.length_a   1.000
_cell.length_b   1.000
_cell.length_c   1.000
_cell.angle_alpha   90.00
_cell.angle_beta   90.00
_cell.angle_gamma   90.00
#
_symmetry.space_group_name_H-M   'P 1'
#
loop_
_entity.id
_entity.type
_entity.pdbx_description
1 polymer ?
#
loop_
_entity_poly.entity_id
_entity_poly.type
_entity_poly.pdbx_seq_one_letter_code
_entity_poly.pdbx_strand_id
1 'polypeptide(L)' 'LIIYSETGLLFDENKGSTLQQRRVTVLVAHEIAHQWFGNLVSPAWWGEL' A
#
# COMPACT_ATOMS: atom_id res chain seq x y z
N LEU A 1 3.12 -7.66 -9.42
CA LEU A 1 3.69 -8.14 -8.14
C LEU A 1 3.88 -6.92 -7.26
N ILE A 2 3.23 -6.88 -6.09
CA ILE A 2 3.39 -5.78 -5.14
C ILE A 2 4.51 -6.16 -4.17
N ILE A 3 5.42 -5.24 -3.89
CA ILE A 3 6.56 -5.45 -2.99
C ILE A 3 6.40 -4.49 -1.82
N TYR A 4 6.45 -5.02 -0.60
CA TYR A 4 6.40 -4.24 0.63
C TYR A 4 7.73 -4.35 1.38
N SER A 5 8.08 -3.32 2.14
CA SER A 5 9.06 -3.49 3.22
C SER A 5 8.45 -4.33 4.35
N GLU A 6 9.30 -4.94 5.17
CA GLU A 6 8.85 -5.76 6.31
C GLU A 6 7.91 -4.98 7.25
N THR A 7 8.27 -3.73 7.56
CA THR A 7 7.46 -2.82 8.38
C THR A 7 6.17 -2.35 7.71
N GLY A 8 6.07 -2.47 6.39
CA GLY A 8 4.92 -2.06 5.58
C GLY A 8 3.85 -3.14 5.44
N LEU A 9 4.18 -4.40 5.77
CA LEU A 9 3.27 -5.54 5.59
C LEU A 9 3.11 -6.42 6.85
N LEU A 10 4.19 -6.66 7.59
CA LEU A 10 4.12 -7.54 8.75
C LEU A 10 3.54 -6.82 9.96
N PHE A 11 2.59 -7.48 10.63
CA PHE A 11 1.95 -7.01 11.86
C PHE A 11 1.89 -8.15 12.88
N ASP A 12 2.37 -7.88 14.10
CA ASP A 12 2.29 -8.81 15.24
C ASP A 12 1.13 -8.36 16.14
N GLU A 13 0.09 -9.17 16.28
CA GLU A 13 -1.10 -8.84 17.08
C GLU A 13 -0.80 -8.72 18.58
N ASN A 14 0.25 -9.38 19.08
CA ASN A 14 0.58 -9.38 20.52
C ASN A 14 1.46 -8.19 20.92
N LYS A 15 2.14 -7.55 19.96
CA LYS A 15 3.09 -6.45 20.20
C LYS A 15 2.75 -5.16 19.46
N GLY A 16 1.96 -5.26 18.41
CA GLY A 16 1.66 -4.18 17.49
C GLY A 16 0.66 -3.19 18.07
N SER A 17 0.93 -1.91 17.88
CA SER A 17 -0.04 -0.86 18.23
C SER A 17 -1.13 -0.74 17.17
N THR A 18 -2.30 -0.22 17.54
CA THR A 18 -3.39 0.11 16.60
C THR A 18 -2.91 1.07 15.50
N LEU A 19 -1.96 1.97 15.82
CA LEU A 19 -1.35 2.85 14.83
C LEU A 19 -0.58 2.06 13.77
N GLN A 20 0.17 1.05 14.19
CA GLN A 20 0.94 0.18 13.29
C GLN A 20 0.01 -0.68 12.43
N GLN A 21 -1.06 -1.22 13.03
CA GLN A 21 -2.10 -1.94 12.29
C GLN A 21 -2.72 -1.07 11.20
N ARG A 22 -3.14 0.15 11.54
CA ARG A 22 -3.72 1.10 10.59
C ARG A 22 -2.74 1.45 9.47
N ARG A 23 -1.45 1.62 9.77
CA ARG A 23 -0.43 1.89 8.74
C ARG A 23 -0.33 0.76 7.73
N VAL A 24 -0.23 -0.49 8.19
CA VAL A 24 -0.19 -1.66 7.31
C VAL A 24 -1.46 -1.73 6.46
N THR A 25 -2.64 -1.56 7.06
CA THR A 25 -3.91 -1.58 6.32
C THR A 25 -3.97 -0.50 5.22
N VAL A 26 -3.54 0.73 5.53
CA VAL A 26 -3.55 1.83 4.56
C VAL A 26 -2.57 1.57 3.41
N LEU A 27 -1.38 1.07 3.71
CA LEU A 27 -0.39 0.73 2.67
C LEU A 27 -0.90 -0.37 1.75
N VAL A 28 -1.49 -1.43 2.31
CA VAL A 28 -2.07 -2.51 1.50
C VAL A 28 -3.20 -1.98 0.62
N ALA A 29 -4.09 -1.14 1.17
CA ALA A 29 -5.17 -0.54 0.40
C ALA A 29 -4.65 0.35 -0.74
N HIS A 30 -3.58 1.12 -0.50
CA HIS A 30 -2.95 1.97 -1.49
C HIS A 30 -2.40 1.19 -2.68
N GLU A 31 -1.62 0.13 -2.44
CA GLU A 31 -1.03 -0.67 -3.52
C GLU A 31 -2.08 -1.51 -4.28
N ILE A 32 -3.15 -1.92 -3.60
CA ILE A 32 -4.31 -2.55 -4.25
C ILE A 32 -5.03 -1.55 -5.15
N ALA A 33 -5.25 -0.30 -4.71
CA ALA A 33 -5.85 0.74 -5.53
C ALA A 33 -5.00 1.00 -6.80
N HIS A 34 -3.68 0.95 -6.69
CA HIS A 34 -2.77 1.07 -7.84
C HIS A 34 -2.92 -0.03 -8.89
N GLN A 35 -3.48 -1.20 -8.55
CA GLN A 35 -3.79 -2.23 -9.56
C GLN A 35 -4.80 -1.72 -10.60
N TRP A 36 -5.71 -0.83 -10.22
CA TRP A 36 -6.61 -0.15 -11.14
C TRP A 36 -6.07 1.21 -11.57
N PHE A 37 -5.68 2.06 -10.61
CA PHE A 37 -5.25 3.44 -10.84
C PHE A 37 -3.72 3.55 -10.82
N GLY A 38 -3.11 3.29 -11.95
CA GLY A 38 -1.66 3.24 -12.13
C GLY A 38 -1.27 2.12 -13.09
N ASN A 39 -1.75 0.90 -12.83
CA ASN A 39 -1.45 -0.26 -13.69
C ASN A 39 -2.46 -0.41 -14.84
N LEU A 40 -3.76 -0.53 -14.55
CA LEU A 40 -4.78 -0.70 -15.60
C LEU A 40 -5.07 0.62 -16.33
N VAL A 41 -5.21 1.70 -15.58
CA VAL A 41 -5.35 3.07 -16.10
C VAL A 41 -4.15 3.87 -15.61
N SER A 42 -3.24 4.17 -16.52
CA SER A 42 -2.06 4.99 -16.25
C SER A 42 -2.30 6.42 -16.78
N PRO A 43 -1.74 7.46 -16.14
CA PRO A 43 -1.75 8.80 -16.72
C PRO A 43 -1.10 8.80 -18.10
N ALA A 44 -1.53 9.71 -18.96
CA ALA A 44 -0.99 9.81 -20.32
C ALA A 44 0.44 10.32 -20.31
N TRP A 45 0.81 11.08 -19.27
CA TRP A 45 2.14 11.64 -19.09
C TRP A 45 2.47 11.81 -17.60
N TRP A 46 3.76 11.81 -17.28
CA TRP A 46 4.26 11.99 -15.90
C TRP A 46 3.88 13.32 -15.25
N GLY A 47 3.51 14.34 -16.03
CA GLY A 47 3.02 15.61 -15.50
C GLY A 47 1.60 15.56 -14.93
N GLU A 48 0.88 14.45 -15.12
CA GLU A 48 -0.47 14.21 -14.60
C GLU A 48 -0.50 13.25 -13.40
N LEU A 49 0.68 12.75 -12.99
CA LEU A 49 0.87 11.87 -11.84
C LEU A 49 1.07 12.70 -10.56
#